data_AF-A0AA38USF9-F1
#
_entry.id   AF-A0AA38USF9-F1
#
_cell.length_a   1.000
_cell.length_b   1.000
_cell.length_c   1.000
_cell.angle_alpha   90.00
_cell.angle_beta   90.00
_cell.angle_gamma   90.00
#
_symmetry.space_group_name_H-M   'P 1'
#
loop_
_entity.id
_entity.type
_entity.pdbx_description
1 polymer ?
#
loop_
_entity_poly.entity_id
_entity_poly.type
_entity_poly.pdbx_seq_one_letter_code
_entity_poly.pdbx_strand_id
1 'polypeptide(L)'
;LSALNHHGAPHPPEFPASRPGWYYGDDPGSADGLPWLKDHVSATKTIHRRSADPAPTPTPTPSTTPTYTTVFSGLTASIVGNTYITYGLVDTVADCQALCNTVSQCVFVNPYHDVNGQNGSPLLTCSLYASVYTAADATNYGGQYQPDGTYDYITDSDGY
;
A
#
# COMPACT_ATOMS: atom_id res chain seq x y z
N LEU A 1 4.38 8.67 9.87
CA LEU A 1 3.38 8.87 8.80
C LEU A 1 2.00 8.83 9.43
N SER A 2 1.02 9.61 8.95
CA SER A 2 -0.34 9.67 9.51
C SER A 2 -1.39 9.80 8.42
N ALA A 3 -2.66 9.55 8.76
CA ALA A 3 -3.77 9.77 7.82
C ALA A 3 -3.84 11.23 7.34
N LEU A 4 -3.53 12.20 8.22
CA LEU A 4 -3.59 13.63 7.90
C LEU A 4 -2.64 14.01 6.75
N ASN A 5 -1.49 13.34 6.63
CA ASN A 5 -0.52 13.59 5.56
C ASN A 5 -0.59 12.53 4.46
N HIS A 6 -1.70 11.79 4.35
CA HIS A 6 -1.88 10.70 3.37
C HIS A 6 -0.72 9.71 3.39
N HIS A 7 -0.26 9.39 4.60
CA HIS A 7 0.90 8.55 4.85
C HIS A 7 2.14 8.95 4.03
N GLY A 8 2.34 10.25 3.78
CA GLY A 8 3.49 10.77 3.03
C GLY A 8 3.30 10.88 1.53
N ALA A 9 2.15 10.44 0.99
CA ALA A 9 1.78 10.56 -0.42
C ALA A 9 0.50 11.41 -0.56
N PRO A 10 0.58 12.75 -0.53
CA PRO A 10 -0.59 13.63 -0.56
C PRO A 10 -1.29 13.72 -1.92
N HIS A 11 -0.64 13.24 -2.98
CA HIS A 11 -1.18 13.21 -4.33
C HIS A 11 -1.24 11.76 -4.82
N PRO A 12 -2.30 11.36 -5.52
CA PRO A 12 -2.39 10.02 -6.05
C PRO A 12 -1.45 9.83 -7.25
N PRO A 13 -1.13 8.58 -7.62
CA PRO A 13 -0.02 8.23 -8.51
C PRO A 13 -0.08 8.86 -9.91
N GLU A 14 -1.27 9.19 -10.41
CA GLU A 14 -1.49 9.80 -11.71
C GLU A 14 -1.07 11.28 -11.79
N PHE A 15 -0.80 11.93 -10.64
CA PHE A 15 -0.41 13.32 -10.62
C PHE A 15 1.10 13.48 -10.89
N PRO A 16 1.50 14.45 -11.72
CA PRO A 16 2.91 14.72 -11.99
C PRO A 16 3.72 14.96 -10.71
N ALA A 17 4.90 14.35 -10.67
CA ALA A 17 5.84 14.42 -9.54
C ALA A 17 5.31 13.84 -8.21
N SER A 18 4.23 13.07 -8.24
CA SER A 18 3.83 12.28 -7.08
C SER A 18 4.92 11.29 -6.70
N ARG A 19 5.07 11.06 -5.39
CA ARG A 19 6.05 10.12 -4.86
C ARG A 19 5.40 9.18 -3.84
N PRO A 20 5.82 7.91 -3.79
CA PRO A 20 5.33 6.96 -2.80
C PRO A 20 5.66 7.47 -1.41
N GLY A 21 4.75 7.26 -0.47
CA GLY A 21 4.90 7.76 0.90
C GLY A 21 5.67 6.82 1.81
N TRP A 22 5.73 5.54 1.44
CA TRP A 22 6.19 4.45 2.29
C TRP A 22 6.58 3.22 1.47
N TYR A 23 7.29 2.31 2.13
CA TYR A 23 7.57 0.96 1.65
C TYR A 23 7.14 -0.09 2.66
N TYR A 24 6.50 -1.16 2.19
CA TYR A 24 6.07 -2.31 3.00
C TYR A 24 6.45 -3.60 2.28
N GLY A 25 7.65 -4.10 2.58
CA GLY A 25 8.20 -5.34 2.03
C GLY A 25 9.30 -5.90 2.95
N ASP A 26 9.93 -6.98 2.55
CA ASP A 26 10.94 -7.70 3.34
C ASP A 26 12.35 -7.14 3.19
N ASP A 27 12.63 -6.40 2.12
CA ASP A 27 13.94 -5.78 1.88
C ASP A 27 13.86 -4.24 1.94
N PRO A 28 14.14 -3.58 3.10
CA PRO A 28 14.12 -2.13 3.22
C PRO A 28 15.09 -1.41 2.26
N GLY A 29 16.12 -2.09 1.75
CA GLY A 29 17.06 -1.54 0.78
C GLY A 29 16.46 -1.36 -0.62
N SER A 30 15.36 -2.05 -0.93
CA SER A 30 14.77 -2.09 -2.27
C SER A 30 13.97 -0.83 -2.65
N ALA A 31 13.72 0.09 -1.71
CA ALA A 31 12.77 1.18 -1.89
C ALA A 31 13.35 2.59 -1.68
N ASP A 32 14.61 2.81 -2.08
CA ASP A 32 15.27 4.12 -2.24
C ASP A 32 14.93 5.17 -1.16
N GLY A 33 15.14 4.82 0.11
CA GLY A 33 15.03 5.75 1.24
C GLY A 33 13.59 6.07 1.67
N LEU A 34 12.58 5.34 1.17
CA LEU A 34 11.22 5.41 1.70
C LEU A 34 11.16 4.92 3.15
N PRO A 35 10.29 5.51 4.00
CA PRO A 35 10.02 4.98 5.33
C PRO A 35 9.52 3.53 5.25
N TRP A 36 10.27 2.61 5.85
CA TRP A 36 9.92 1.19 5.89
C TRP A 36 8.95 0.90 7.03
N LEU A 37 7.80 0.30 6.71
CA LEU A 37 6.67 0.16 7.64
C LEU A 37 6.44 -1.26 8.17
N LYS A 38 7.08 -2.29 7.60
CA LYS A 38 6.80 -3.69 7.96
C LYS A 38 7.24 -4.03 9.40
N ASP A 39 8.36 -3.50 9.85
CA ASP A 39 8.91 -3.74 11.20
C ASP A 39 8.19 -2.98 12.33
N HIS A 40 7.38 -1.97 12.00
CA HIS A 40 6.61 -1.23 13.00
C HIS A 40 5.32 -1.93 13.44
N VAL A 41 4.94 -3.04 12.80
CA VAL A 41 3.72 -3.80 13.11
C VAL A 41 3.97 -4.88 14.19
N SER A 42 5.23 -5.26 14.47
CA SER A 42 5.57 -6.29 15.47
C SER A 42 5.79 -5.76 16.91
N ALA A 43 5.74 -4.45 17.16
CA ALA A 43 6.12 -3.88 18.46
C ALA A 43 4.96 -3.70 19.47
N THR A 44 3.85 -4.44 19.37
CA THR A 44 2.73 -4.32 20.34
C THR A 44 2.58 -5.48 21.33
N LYS A 45 3.61 -6.30 21.54
CA LYS A 45 3.69 -7.14 22.75
C LYS A 45 5.14 -7.33 23.17
N THR A 46 5.60 -6.50 24.10
CA THR A 46 6.23 -6.93 25.37
C THR A 46 6.63 -5.67 26.15
N ILE A 47 5.65 -5.00 26.74
CA ILE A 47 5.90 -4.24 27.96
C ILE A 47 5.19 -5.02 29.05
N HIS A 48 5.95 -5.68 29.92
CA HIS A 48 5.78 -5.60 31.38
C HIS A 48 6.82 -6.50 32.07
N ARG A 49 7.84 -5.83 32.61
CA ARG A 49 8.70 -6.36 33.66
C ARG A 49 8.30 -5.71 34.98
N ARG A 50 7.44 -6.38 35.76
CA ARG A 50 7.60 -6.64 37.21
C ARG A 50 6.34 -7.31 37.78
N SER A 51 6.60 -8.31 38.60
CA SER A 51 5.67 -9.19 39.31
C SER A 51 4.63 -8.46 40.16
N ALA A 52 3.36 -8.89 40.09
CA ALA A 52 2.48 -9.21 41.22
C ALA A 52 1.08 -9.64 40.72
N ASP A 53 0.59 -10.74 41.32
CA ASP A 53 -0.77 -11.32 41.33
C ASP A 53 -1.40 -11.95 40.06
N PRO A 54 -2.03 -13.16 40.18
CA PRO A 54 -2.69 -13.84 39.08
C PRO A 54 -4.09 -13.26 38.86
N ALA A 55 -4.20 -12.25 37.99
CA ALA A 55 -5.47 -11.85 37.39
C ALA A 55 -5.90 -12.89 36.33
N PRO A 56 -7.22 -13.14 36.15
CA PRO A 56 -7.70 -14.11 35.18
C PRO A 56 -7.28 -13.72 33.76
N THR A 57 -6.63 -14.66 33.06
CA THR A 57 -6.18 -14.55 31.68
C THR A 57 -7.31 -14.06 30.77
N PRO A 58 -7.18 -12.92 30.06
CA PRO A 58 -8.12 -12.59 29.00
C PRO A 58 -7.96 -13.61 27.87
N THR A 59 -9.05 -14.29 27.54
CA THR A 59 -9.16 -15.17 26.37
C THR A 59 -8.71 -14.40 25.12
N PRO A 60 -7.81 -14.95 24.27
CA PRO A 60 -7.45 -14.30 23.03
C PRO A 60 -8.69 -14.20 22.14
N THR A 61 -9.15 -12.97 21.88
CA THR A 61 -10.15 -12.71 20.85
C THR A 61 -9.60 -13.22 19.51
N PRO A 62 -10.34 -14.01 18.72
CA PRO A 62 -9.89 -14.39 17.39
C PRO A 62 -9.70 -13.11 16.57
N SER A 63 -8.45 -12.82 16.20
CA SER A 63 -8.13 -11.79 15.23
C SER A 63 -8.62 -12.29 13.88
N THR A 64 -9.84 -11.90 13.48
CA THR A 64 -10.35 -12.13 12.13
C THR A 64 -9.51 -11.29 11.17
N THR A 65 -8.51 -11.91 10.54
CA THR A 65 -7.83 -11.33 9.38
C THR A 65 -8.89 -11.07 8.31
N PRO A 66 -9.01 -9.84 7.78
CA PRO A 66 -9.96 -9.54 6.71
C PRO A 66 -9.65 -10.41 5.48
N THR A 67 -10.71 -10.82 4.79
CA THR A 67 -10.60 -11.62 3.56
C THR A 67 -10.75 -10.69 2.36
N TYR A 68 -9.78 -10.71 1.46
CA TYR A 68 -9.80 -9.96 0.21
C TYR A 68 -10.34 -10.83 -0.93
N THR A 69 -11.09 -10.23 -1.84
CA THR A 69 -11.63 -10.91 -3.04
C THR A 69 -11.23 -10.14 -4.27
N THR A 70 -10.66 -10.82 -5.27
CA THR A 70 -10.30 -10.18 -6.53
C THR A 70 -11.55 -9.59 -7.21
N VAL A 71 -11.52 -8.29 -7.47
CA VAL A 71 -12.55 -7.55 -8.21
C VAL A 71 -12.20 -7.47 -9.70
N PHE A 72 -10.92 -7.28 -10.02
CA PHE A 72 -10.36 -7.36 -11.36
C PHE A 72 -8.89 -7.76 -11.31
N SER A 73 -8.34 -8.18 -12.45
CA SER A 73 -6.93 -8.55 -12.53
C SER A 73 -6.33 -8.33 -13.93
N GLY A 74 -5.04 -8.05 -13.99
CA GLY A 74 -4.24 -8.02 -15.21
C GLY A 74 -4.54 -6.85 -16.14
N LEU A 75 -4.99 -5.71 -15.59
CA LEU A 75 -5.26 -4.51 -16.39
C LEU A 75 -3.96 -3.74 -16.68
N THR A 76 -3.97 -2.94 -17.75
CA THR A 76 -2.89 -2.02 -18.12
C THR A 76 -3.17 -0.58 -17.65
N ALA A 77 -4.01 -0.44 -16.63
CA ALA A 77 -4.34 0.83 -16.02
C ALA A 77 -4.60 0.65 -14.52
N SER A 78 -4.24 1.64 -13.72
CA SER A 78 -4.54 1.71 -12.29
C SER A 78 -5.77 2.56 -12.03
N ILE A 79 -6.34 2.38 -10.84
CA ILE A 79 -7.54 3.07 -10.38
C ILE A 79 -7.29 4.57 -10.27
N VAL A 80 -8.25 5.36 -10.74
CA VAL A 80 -8.39 6.78 -10.42
C VAL A 80 -9.64 6.91 -9.54
N GLY A 81 -9.44 7.20 -8.25
CA GLY A 81 -10.50 7.16 -7.25
C GLY A 81 -10.53 8.40 -6.36
N ASN A 82 -11.72 8.91 -6.06
CA ASN A 82 -11.90 10.09 -5.21
C ASN A 82 -11.73 9.82 -3.71
N THR A 83 -11.76 8.54 -3.30
CA THR A 83 -11.52 8.09 -1.92
C THR A 83 -10.09 7.58 -1.71
N TYR A 84 -9.16 8.09 -2.51
CA TYR A 84 -7.73 7.87 -2.34
C TYR A 84 -7.26 8.17 -0.91
N ILE A 85 -6.48 7.27 -0.33
CA ILE A 85 -5.90 7.43 1.00
C ILE A 85 -4.40 7.70 0.92
N THR A 86 -3.66 6.85 0.21
CA THR A 86 -2.20 6.91 0.08
C THR A 86 -1.74 5.94 -1.00
N TYR A 87 -0.47 6.03 -1.41
CA TYR A 87 0.21 4.94 -2.10
C TYR A 87 1.65 4.79 -1.63
N GLY A 88 2.20 3.61 -1.86
CA GLY A 88 3.59 3.26 -1.55
C GLY A 88 4.06 2.08 -2.39
N LEU A 89 5.23 1.55 -2.04
CA LEU A 89 5.82 0.40 -2.72
C LEU A 89 5.73 -0.85 -1.84
N VAL A 90 5.54 -2.01 -2.48
CA VAL A 90 5.47 -3.31 -1.83
C VAL A 90 6.11 -4.40 -2.69
N ASP A 91 6.52 -5.50 -2.05
CA ASP A 91 7.04 -6.66 -2.77
C ASP A 91 5.94 -7.50 -3.40
N THR A 92 4.79 -7.61 -2.70
CA THR A 92 3.72 -8.51 -3.10
C THR A 92 2.32 -7.90 -2.92
N VAL A 93 1.34 -8.47 -3.62
CA VAL A 93 -0.08 -8.16 -3.39
C VAL A 93 -0.47 -8.38 -1.92
N ALA A 94 0.06 -9.44 -1.29
CA ALA A 94 -0.22 -9.75 0.11
C ALA A 94 0.31 -8.66 1.06
N ASP A 95 1.45 -8.06 0.74
CA ASP A 95 2.00 -6.92 1.49
C ASP A 95 1.12 -5.67 1.36
N CYS A 96 0.59 -5.40 0.17
CA CYS A 96 -0.37 -4.32 -0.06
C CYS A 96 -1.63 -4.48 0.81
N GLN A 97 -2.20 -5.69 0.81
CA GLN A 97 -3.34 -6.04 1.65
C GLN A 97 -3.00 -5.96 3.15
N ALA A 98 -1.83 -6.45 3.55
CA ALA A 98 -1.37 -6.40 4.94
C ALA A 98 -1.26 -4.97 5.45
N LEU A 99 -0.73 -4.04 4.64
CA LEU A 99 -0.70 -2.64 5.03
C LEU A 99 -2.10 -2.05 5.13
N CYS A 100 -2.98 -2.32 4.16
CA CYS A 100 -4.37 -1.85 4.18
C CYS A 100 -5.06 -2.20 5.51
N ASN A 101 -4.80 -3.39 6.06
CA ASN A 101 -5.34 -3.82 7.36
C ASN A 101 -4.91 -2.93 8.55
N THR A 102 -3.82 -2.18 8.40
CA THR A 102 -3.29 -1.26 9.42
C THR A 102 -3.71 0.19 9.20
N VAL A 103 -4.20 0.51 7.99
CA VAL A 103 -4.61 1.86 7.61
C VAL A 103 -6.11 2.02 7.85
N SER A 104 -6.46 2.95 8.74
CA SER A 104 -7.86 3.23 9.04
C SER A 104 -8.61 3.61 7.76
N GLN A 105 -9.83 3.06 7.61
CA GLN A 105 -10.72 3.27 6.46
C GLN A 105 -10.25 2.64 5.15
N CYS A 106 -9.11 1.97 5.09
CA CYS A 106 -8.74 1.22 3.90
C CYS A 106 -9.67 0.00 3.73
N VAL A 107 -10.33 -0.07 2.57
CA VAL A 107 -11.28 -1.15 2.23
C VAL A 107 -11.05 -1.73 0.84
N PHE A 108 -10.11 -1.16 0.09
CA PHE A 108 -9.78 -1.59 -1.26
C PHE A 108 -8.32 -1.27 -1.58
N VAL A 109 -7.66 -2.20 -2.26
CA VAL A 109 -6.28 -2.04 -2.73
C VAL A 109 -6.18 -2.19 -4.24
N ASN A 110 -5.29 -1.41 -4.85
CA ASN A 110 -4.89 -1.57 -6.25
C ASN A 110 -3.36 -1.67 -6.33
N PRO A 111 -2.81 -2.90 -6.27
CA PRO A 111 -1.42 -3.17 -6.63
C PRO A 111 -1.25 -3.23 -8.16
N TYR A 112 -0.14 -2.69 -8.65
CA TYR A 112 0.23 -2.71 -10.08
C TYR A 112 1.72 -2.43 -10.28
N HIS A 113 2.27 -2.77 -11.45
CA HIS A 113 3.60 -2.30 -11.85
C HIS A 113 3.50 -0.94 -12.54
N ASP A 114 4.31 0.00 -12.08
CA ASP A 114 4.50 1.32 -12.68
C ASP A 114 5.83 1.32 -13.45
N VAL A 115 5.82 0.71 -14.64
CA VAL A 115 7.04 0.41 -15.38
C VAL A 115 7.70 1.71 -15.84
N ASN A 116 9.01 1.84 -15.62
CA ASN A 116 9.81 3.06 -15.74
C ASN A 116 9.42 4.19 -14.77
N GLY A 117 8.28 4.09 -14.09
CA GLY A 117 7.91 4.97 -13.00
C GLY A 117 8.74 4.72 -11.75
N GLN A 118 8.55 5.56 -10.73
CA GLN A 118 9.14 5.39 -9.40
C GLN A 118 10.66 5.14 -9.41
N ASN A 119 11.40 5.91 -10.22
CA ASN A 119 12.85 5.76 -10.40
C ASN A 119 13.28 4.39 -10.96
N GLY A 120 12.43 3.75 -11.75
CA GLY A 120 12.67 2.43 -12.33
C GLY A 120 12.55 1.28 -11.33
N SER A 121 11.88 1.50 -10.19
CA SER A 121 11.68 0.46 -9.19
C SER A 121 10.92 -0.74 -9.78
N PRO A 122 11.39 -1.99 -9.55
CA PRO A 122 10.65 -3.18 -9.98
C PRO A 122 9.51 -3.56 -9.03
N LEU A 123 9.34 -2.82 -7.92
CA LEU A 123 8.33 -3.10 -6.90
C LEU A 123 6.92 -2.79 -7.40
N LEU A 124 5.93 -3.41 -6.78
CA LEU A 124 4.54 -3.05 -7.00
C LEU A 124 4.26 -1.69 -6.37
N THR A 125 3.63 -0.81 -7.13
CA THR A 125 2.95 0.34 -6.54
C THR A 125 1.64 -0.15 -5.94
N CYS A 126 1.38 0.21 -4.68
CA CYS A 126 0.18 -0.17 -3.93
C CYS A 126 -0.60 1.08 -3.56
N SER A 127 -1.76 1.27 -4.19
CA SER A 127 -2.69 2.36 -3.87
C SER A 127 -3.82 1.89 -2.97
N LEU A 128 -4.14 2.68 -1.94
CA LEU A 128 -5.15 2.36 -0.93
C LEU A 128 -6.35 3.31 -1.03
N TYR A 129 -7.55 2.77 -0.87
CA TYR A 129 -8.79 3.52 -1.02
C TYR A 129 -9.82 3.24 0.08
N ALA A 130 -10.64 4.24 0.38
CA ALA A 130 -11.76 4.14 1.33
C ALA A 130 -13.09 3.72 0.67
N SER A 131 -13.06 3.28 -0.59
CA SER A 131 -14.20 2.67 -1.28
C SER A 131 -13.72 1.59 -2.24
N VAL A 132 -14.61 0.65 -2.57
CA VAL A 132 -14.36 -0.40 -3.56
C VAL A 132 -14.54 0.17 -4.97
N TYR A 133 -13.60 -0.14 -5.86
CA TYR A 133 -13.62 0.24 -7.27
C TYR A 133 -13.69 -0.98 -8.18
N THR A 134 -14.00 -0.74 -9.46
CA THR A 134 -14.13 -1.77 -10.48
C THR A 134 -13.12 -1.55 -11.61
N ALA A 135 -13.04 -2.51 -12.55
CA ALA A 135 -12.23 -2.36 -13.75
C ALA A 135 -12.56 -1.10 -14.58
N ALA A 136 -13.78 -0.55 -14.48
CA ALA A 136 -14.16 0.67 -15.20
C ALA A 136 -13.46 1.93 -14.66
N ASP A 137 -13.00 1.89 -13.42
CA ASP A 137 -12.32 3.00 -12.75
C ASP A 137 -10.80 2.98 -12.99
N ALA A 138 -10.29 1.88 -13.57
CA ALA A 138 -8.90 1.71 -13.97
C ALA A 138 -8.63 2.51 -15.25
N THR A 139 -8.33 3.80 -15.08
CA THR A 139 -8.21 4.77 -16.18
C THR A 139 -6.87 5.52 -16.19
N ASN A 140 -6.00 5.28 -15.20
CA ASN A 140 -4.63 5.77 -15.21
C ASN A 140 -3.72 4.77 -15.94
N TYR A 141 -3.34 5.08 -17.17
CA TYR A 141 -2.46 4.24 -17.99
C TYR A 141 -0.97 4.55 -17.79
N GLY A 142 -0.62 5.51 -16.93
CA GLY A 142 0.69 6.15 -16.91
C GLY A 142 0.79 7.23 -18.00
N GLY A 143 1.97 7.39 -18.59
CA GLY A 143 2.28 8.42 -19.57
C GLY A 143 2.99 9.65 -18.98
N GLN A 144 3.51 9.57 -17.76
CA GLN A 144 4.32 10.60 -17.15
C GLN A 144 5.76 10.49 -17.65
N TYR A 145 6.35 11.63 -17.99
CA TYR A 145 7.72 11.70 -18.47
C TYR A 145 8.71 11.53 -17.31
N GLN A 146 9.65 10.61 -17.48
CA GLN A 146 10.64 10.26 -16.48
C GLN A 146 11.97 10.99 -16.72
N PRO A 147 12.82 11.18 -15.69
CA PRO A 147 14.10 11.88 -15.84
C PRO A 147 15.07 11.24 -16.86
N ASP A 148 14.93 9.94 -17.13
CA ASP A 148 15.74 9.19 -18.07
C ASP A 148 15.29 9.31 -19.54
N GLY A 149 14.20 10.04 -19.79
CA GLY A 149 13.63 10.26 -21.12
C GLY A 149 12.60 9.24 -21.55
N THR A 150 12.26 8.28 -20.70
CA THR A 150 11.18 7.33 -20.94
C THR A 150 9.83 7.89 -20.47
N TYR A 151 8.75 7.20 -20.86
CA TYR A 151 7.44 7.39 -20.26
C TYR A 151 7.13 6.17 -19.39
N ASP A 152 6.45 6.40 -18.27
CA ASP A 152 5.91 5.32 -17.47
C ASP A 152 4.67 4.71 -18.12
N TYR A 153 4.36 3.47 -17.74
CA TYR A 153 3.12 2.80 -18.13
C TYR A 153 2.74 1.73 -17.11
N ILE A 154 1.44 1.48 -16.99
CA ILE A 154 0.91 0.55 -15.99
C ILE A 154 0.74 -0.86 -16.57
N THR A 155 1.18 -1.88 -15.83
CA THR A 155 0.89 -3.29 -16.11
C THR A 155 0.48 -4.04 -14.85
N ASP A 156 -0.08 -5.25 -15.03
CA ASP A 156 -0.40 -6.19 -13.96
C ASP A 156 -1.23 -5.55 -12.82
N SER A 157 -2.18 -4.70 -13.20
CA SER A 157 -3.02 -3.98 -12.26
C SER A 157 -4.20 -4.85 -11.84
N ASP A 158 -4.26 -5.08 -10.53
CA ASP A 158 -5.26 -5.92 -9.87
C ASP A 158 -6.04 -5.12 -8.83
N GLY A 159 -7.25 -5.54 -8.50
CA GLY A 159 -8.10 -4.88 -7.49
C GLY A 159 -8.66 -5.89 -6.49
N TYR A 160 -8.60 -5.55 -5.19
CA TYR A 160 -9.04 -6.44 -4.10
C TYR A 160 -9.80 -5.70 -2.99
#